data_AF-A0A7V6QS50-F1
#
_entry.id   AF-A0A7V6QS50-F1
#
_cell.length_a   1.000
_cell.length_b   1.000
_cell.length_c   1.000
_cell.angle_alpha   90.00
_cell.angle_beta   90.00
_cell.angle_gamma   90.00
#
_symmetry.space_group_name_H-M   'P 1'
#
loop_
_entity.id
_entity.type
_entity.pdbx_description
1 polymer ?
#
loop_
_entity_poly.entity_id
_entity_poly.type
_entity_poly.pdbx_seq_one_letter_code
_entity_poly.pdbx_strand_id
1 'polypeptide(L)'
;MSTPNVFTGKTIEEAIANGLKHLGLTSEEVNIKVLNEGRKGFLKMGTKDAEVRIERKATQKPKDRPLQQGKVWIESGIIHCVDPAGDKEKLMVHIPPMVLLYKNNELMKEKGTISEQDQLKVDFKNEEIETKWKIEITKDRLTATIKVEPGTKTIYKLRDQKPAREVTLEATKTVLPNLTLTAEDIHKRLMNLGITAEIQNEQIDAACKAEIDGEFIIAKGESPVEGKNGWLEYLVDVKEGKSFKERKDGSIDFREGIDIPSITAGTTIAIIHDPIEGLAGRSVTGEVIKPKPVQPLVVKVRNGVQLSDQQILATSMGRPSVQKRGNTAIITVLPKLDHRGDVGLKSGNLKFNGDIVISGNVEHHMEVVANGSVEIRGTVSEAKIKAGQSITHYGNVIASEIVTGNSERIQISEKFETQVKTMNQLMEQSDFETEIGVFVQMPSAINSIVYSSGDVFINKQGCYNCTIFAEGSVEVKGFVRGGRLFAGLGARLEEAGSKGGTLTLICVPHDQIITIKNVFSETTIQIGKKVYKFTKDMTNIVARIDEQGNIAIR
;
A
#
# COMPACT_ATOMS: atom_id res chain seq x y z
N MET A 1 -69.28 -64.02 -21.05
CA MET A 1 -67.88 -64.36 -21.34
C MET A 1 -67.03 -63.17 -20.91
N SER A 2 -66.33 -63.26 -19.78
CA SER A 2 -65.52 -62.16 -19.25
C SER A 2 -64.22 -62.03 -20.04
N THR A 3 -63.94 -60.84 -20.57
CA THR A 3 -62.68 -60.51 -21.25
C THR A 3 -61.49 -60.75 -20.32
N PRO A 4 -60.40 -61.39 -20.75
CA PRO A 4 -59.22 -61.56 -19.92
C PRO A 4 -58.50 -60.22 -19.73
N ASN A 5 -58.19 -59.84 -18.47
CA ASN A 5 -57.47 -58.61 -18.10
C ASN A 5 -55.98 -58.69 -18.52
N VAL A 6 -55.71 -58.65 -19.82
CA VAL A 6 -54.36 -58.68 -20.40
C VAL A 6 -54.00 -57.29 -20.92
N PHE A 7 -52.83 -56.79 -20.53
CA PHE A 7 -52.32 -55.47 -20.88
C PHE A 7 -50.96 -55.58 -21.58
N THR A 8 -50.70 -54.69 -22.54
CA THR A 8 -49.50 -54.67 -23.37
C THR A 8 -48.63 -53.43 -23.15
N GLY A 9 -47.32 -53.56 -23.40
CA GLY A 9 -46.34 -52.47 -23.35
C GLY A 9 -45.01 -52.88 -24.01
N LYS A 10 -44.11 -51.93 -24.29
CA LYS A 10 -42.82 -52.25 -24.94
C LYS A 10 -41.87 -52.95 -23.97
N THR A 11 -42.07 -52.78 -22.66
CA THR A 11 -41.43 -53.54 -21.60
C THR A 11 -42.46 -54.05 -20.59
N ILE A 12 -42.07 -54.98 -19.73
CA ILE A 12 -42.92 -55.51 -18.66
C ILE A 12 -43.36 -54.36 -17.72
N GLU A 13 -42.47 -53.43 -17.39
CA GLU A 13 -42.78 -52.30 -16.52
C GLU A 13 -43.83 -51.37 -17.15
N GLU A 14 -43.73 -51.11 -18.45
CA GLU A 14 -44.70 -50.30 -19.19
C GLU A 14 -46.06 -51.00 -19.27
N ALA A 15 -46.08 -52.32 -19.51
CA ALA A 15 -47.30 -53.11 -19.53
C ALA A 15 -48.00 -53.14 -18.16
N ILE A 16 -47.23 -53.21 -17.06
CA ILE A 16 -47.73 -53.14 -15.69
C ILE A 16 -48.27 -51.73 -15.38
N ALA A 17 -47.51 -50.68 -15.69
CA ALA A 17 -47.93 -49.30 -15.44
C ALA A 17 -49.22 -48.95 -16.18
N ASN A 18 -49.35 -49.37 -17.45
CA ASN A 18 -50.56 -49.19 -18.24
C ASN A 18 -51.75 -49.93 -17.63
N GLY A 19 -51.57 -51.18 -17.22
CA GLY A 19 -52.62 -51.98 -16.61
C GLY A 19 -53.08 -51.45 -15.24
N LEU A 20 -52.14 -51.04 -14.38
CA LEU A 20 -52.44 -50.42 -13.08
C LEU A 20 -53.20 -49.10 -13.24
N LYS A 21 -52.76 -48.24 -14.18
CA LYS A 21 -53.42 -46.97 -14.50
C LYS A 21 -54.82 -47.19 -15.07
N HIS A 22 -55.00 -48.17 -15.96
CA HIS A 22 -56.31 -48.48 -16.54
C HIS A 22 -57.30 -49.02 -15.51
N LEU A 23 -56.81 -49.81 -14.54
CA LEU A 23 -57.63 -50.38 -13.48
C LEU A 23 -57.81 -49.44 -12.27
N GLY A 24 -57.03 -48.36 -12.18
CA GLY A 24 -57.03 -47.45 -11.02
C GLY A 24 -56.53 -48.11 -9.74
N LEU A 25 -55.61 -49.07 -9.85
CA LEU A 25 -55.09 -49.87 -8.72
C LEU A 25 -53.58 -49.66 -8.55
N THR A 26 -53.09 -49.92 -7.35
CA THR A 26 -51.65 -49.95 -7.04
C THR A 26 -51.07 -51.35 -7.25
N SER A 27 -49.74 -51.45 -7.37
CA SER A 27 -49.04 -52.74 -7.53
C SER A 27 -49.25 -53.71 -6.37
N GLU A 28 -49.63 -53.21 -5.19
CA GLU A 28 -49.86 -54.02 -3.99
C GLU A 28 -51.21 -54.75 -4.02
N GLU A 29 -52.20 -54.20 -4.74
CA GLU A 29 -53.60 -54.66 -4.78
C GLU A 29 -53.90 -55.72 -5.85
N VAL A 30 -52.89 -56.13 -6.62
CA VAL A 30 -53.05 -57.01 -7.78
C VAL A 30 -52.05 -58.17 -7.77
N ASN A 31 -52.45 -59.27 -8.40
CA ASN A 31 -51.56 -60.35 -8.82
C ASN A 31 -51.23 -60.14 -10.30
N ILE A 32 -49.93 -60.05 -10.60
CA ILE A 32 -49.43 -59.82 -11.95
C ILE A 32 -48.80 -61.12 -12.45
N LYS A 33 -49.24 -61.59 -13.61
CA LYS A 33 -48.65 -62.75 -14.29
C LYS A 33 -48.12 -62.31 -15.65
N VAL A 34 -46.82 -62.42 -15.86
CA VAL A 34 -46.20 -62.16 -17.16
C VAL A 34 -46.58 -63.30 -18.12
N LEU A 35 -47.18 -62.94 -19.25
CA LEU A 35 -47.56 -63.89 -20.30
C LEU A 35 -46.48 -63.93 -21.41
N ASN A 36 -45.84 -62.79 -21.66
CA ASN A 36 -44.76 -62.66 -22.64
C ASN A 36 -43.88 -61.48 -22.23
N GLU A 37 -42.56 -61.67 -22.18
CA GLU A 37 -41.59 -60.64 -21.76
C GLU A 37 -41.32 -59.58 -22.84
N GLY A 38 -41.81 -59.82 -24.06
CA GLY A 38 -41.53 -59.00 -25.22
C GLY A 38 -40.13 -59.28 -25.80
N ARG A 39 -39.92 -58.93 -27.06
CA ARG A 39 -38.61 -59.03 -27.72
C ARG A 39 -38.34 -57.78 -28.53
N LYS A 40 -37.15 -57.21 -28.34
CA LYS A 40 -36.65 -56.07 -29.12
C LYS A 40 -35.87 -56.61 -30.33
N GLY A 41 -36.47 -56.52 -31.53
CA GLY A 41 -35.80 -56.90 -32.78
C GLY A 41 -34.76 -55.86 -33.22
N PHE A 42 -33.67 -56.32 -33.84
CA PHE A 42 -32.67 -55.44 -34.46
C PHE A 42 -33.31 -54.80 -35.71
N LEU A 43 -33.29 -53.46 -35.81
CA LEU A 43 -33.89 -52.70 -36.91
C LEU A 43 -35.43 -52.82 -37.07
N LYS A 44 -36.21 -52.83 -35.98
CA LYS A 44 -37.70 -52.83 -35.97
C LYS A 44 -38.40 -54.03 -36.65
N MET A 45 -37.67 -54.96 -37.27
CA MET A 45 -38.20 -56.23 -37.76
C MET A 45 -38.25 -57.24 -36.61
N GLY A 46 -39.45 -57.75 -36.29
CA GLY A 46 -39.63 -58.81 -35.28
C GLY A 46 -39.81 -58.34 -33.83
N THR A 47 -40.18 -57.08 -33.59
CA THR A 47 -40.54 -56.62 -32.24
C THR A 47 -41.86 -57.23 -31.79
N LYS A 48 -41.87 -57.78 -30.57
CA LYS A 48 -43.08 -58.28 -29.93
C LYS A 48 -43.24 -57.57 -28.58
N ASP A 49 -44.42 -57.04 -28.32
CA ASP A 49 -44.71 -56.36 -27.07
C ASP A 49 -44.73 -57.35 -25.88
N ALA A 50 -44.45 -56.81 -24.69
CA ALA A 50 -44.65 -57.52 -23.45
C ALA A 50 -46.15 -57.58 -23.13
N GLU A 51 -46.62 -58.72 -22.63
CA GLU A 51 -48.01 -58.95 -22.23
C GLU A 51 -48.04 -59.40 -20.77
N VAL A 52 -48.85 -58.72 -19.96
CA VAL A 52 -49.09 -59.07 -18.55
C VAL A 52 -50.57 -59.24 -18.29
N ARG A 53 -50.92 -60.23 -17.47
CA ARG A 53 -52.28 -60.42 -16.96
C ARG A 53 -52.34 -59.87 -15.54
N ILE A 54 -53.27 -58.96 -15.30
CA ILE A 54 -53.45 -58.33 -13.99
C ILE A 54 -54.81 -58.73 -13.43
N GLU A 55 -54.78 -59.42 -12.29
CA GLU A 55 -55.97 -59.82 -11.57
C GLU A 55 -55.97 -59.14 -10.21
N ARG A 56 -57.11 -58.57 -9.81
CA ARG A 56 -57.24 -57.97 -8.48
C ARG A 56 -57.01 -59.07 -7.45
N LYS A 57 -56.14 -58.84 -6.46
CA LYS A 57 -56.05 -59.75 -5.31
C LYS A 57 -57.44 -59.79 -4.69
N ALA A 58 -58.01 -60.99 -4.57
CA ALA A 58 -59.23 -61.19 -3.82
C ALA A 58 -59.00 -60.60 -2.42
N THR A 59 -59.76 -59.56 -2.07
CA THR A 59 -59.78 -59.02 -0.72
C THR A 59 -60.17 -60.18 0.19
N GLN A 60 -59.20 -60.67 0.98
CA GLN A 60 -59.54 -61.47 2.14
C GLN A 60 -60.46 -60.60 2.98
N LYS A 61 -61.73 -61.00 3.08
CA LYS A 61 -62.62 -60.47 4.12
C LYS A 61 -61.85 -60.57 5.45
N PRO A 62 -61.82 -59.51 6.26
CA PRO A 62 -61.08 -59.54 7.52
C PRO A 62 -61.58 -60.72 8.36
N LYS A 63 -60.64 -61.59 8.74
CA LYS A 63 -60.81 -62.54 9.85
C LYS A 63 -61.21 -61.76 11.10
N ASP A 64 -62.29 -62.19 11.75
CA ASP A 64 -62.72 -61.89 13.12
C ASP A 64 -62.09 -60.64 13.77
N ARG A 65 -62.67 -59.45 13.50
CA ARG A 65 -62.54 -58.31 14.42
C ARG A 65 -63.59 -58.51 15.53
N PRO A 66 -63.23 -58.47 16.84
CA PRO A 66 -64.22 -58.43 17.91
C PRO A 66 -65.15 -57.23 17.66
N LEU A 67 -66.46 -57.42 17.82
CA LEU A 67 -67.52 -56.44 17.62
C LEU A 67 -67.12 -55.06 18.18
N GLN A 68 -66.61 -54.16 17.33
CA GLN A 68 -66.37 -52.75 17.66
C GLN A 68 -67.66 -51.95 17.58
N GLN A 69 -68.79 -52.56 17.98
CA GLN A 69 -70.10 -51.93 17.99
C GLN A 69 -70.07 -50.64 18.80
N GLY A 70 -70.66 -49.59 18.24
CA GLY A 70 -70.72 -48.28 18.87
C GLY A 70 -69.38 -47.54 18.88
N LYS A 71 -68.51 -47.74 17.88
CA LYS A 71 -67.22 -47.04 17.79
C LYS A 71 -66.95 -46.44 16.41
N VAL A 72 -66.23 -45.33 16.42
CA VAL A 72 -65.59 -44.67 15.27
C VAL A 72 -64.07 -44.68 15.46
N TRP A 73 -63.32 -44.89 14.39
CA TRP A 73 -61.86 -44.85 14.38
C TRP A 73 -61.34 -44.36 13.04
N ILE A 74 -60.05 -44.04 12.99
CA ILE A 74 -59.38 -43.67 11.75
C ILE A 74 -58.27 -44.69 11.50
N GLU A 75 -58.30 -45.32 10.33
CA GLU A 75 -57.30 -46.30 9.90
C GLU A 75 -56.90 -45.94 8.47
N SER A 76 -55.59 -45.78 8.22
CA SER A 76 -55.05 -45.32 6.94
C SER A 76 -55.68 -44.00 6.43
N GLY A 77 -56.01 -43.10 7.35
CA GLY A 77 -56.64 -41.81 7.04
C GLY A 77 -58.11 -41.87 6.60
N ILE A 78 -58.76 -43.03 6.71
CA ILE A 78 -60.17 -43.23 6.40
C ILE A 78 -60.96 -43.34 7.71
N ILE A 79 -62.11 -42.66 7.77
CA ILE A 79 -63.02 -42.75 8.92
C ILE A 79 -63.82 -44.05 8.79
N HIS A 80 -63.70 -44.91 9.79
CA HIS A 80 -64.48 -46.13 9.93
C HIS A 80 -65.42 -45.99 11.12
N CYS A 81 -66.62 -46.54 11.00
CA CYS A 81 -67.57 -46.57 12.09
C CYS A 81 -68.38 -47.86 12.08
N VAL A 82 -68.82 -48.28 13.26
CA VAL A 82 -69.74 -49.40 13.47
C VAL A 82 -70.80 -48.97 14.47
N ASP A 83 -72.08 -49.08 14.11
CA ASP A 83 -73.22 -48.61 14.88
C ASP A 83 -73.40 -49.43 16.17
N PRO A 84 -73.90 -48.82 17.27
CA PRO A 84 -74.19 -49.55 18.49
C PRO A 84 -75.42 -50.47 18.32
N ALA A 85 -75.48 -51.53 19.12
CA ALA A 85 -76.66 -52.41 19.16
C ALA A 85 -77.84 -51.71 19.87
N GLY A 86 -78.54 -50.82 19.15
CA GLY A 86 -79.75 -50.12 19.62
C GLY A 86 -79.80 -48.64 19.23
N ASP A 87 -81.01 -48.09 19.13
CA ASP A 87 -81.30 -46.78 18.49
C ASP A 87 -80.99 -45.54 19.37
N LYS A 88 -80.52 -45.74 20.61
CA LYS A 88 -80.39 -44.66 21.61
C LYS A 88 -79.01 -44.02 21.69
N GLU A 89 -77.99 -44.59 21.05
CA GLU A 89 -76.62 -44.10 21.12
C GLU A 89 -76.11 -43.72 19.73
N LYS A 90 -75.50 -42.54 19.59
CA LYS A 90 -75.00 -42.02 18.31
C LYS A 90 -73.49 -41.83 18.37
N LEU A 91 -72.80 -42.18 17.29
CA LEU A 91 -71.36 -41.93 17.15
C LEU A 91 -71.14 -40.45 16.88
N MET A 92 -70.23 -39.83 17.63
CA MET A 92 -69.95 -38.40 17.51
C MET A 92 -68.55 -38.15 16.95
N VAL A 93 -68.47 -37.24 15.98
CA VAL A 93 -67.20 -36.78 15.42
C VAL A 93 -67.11 -35.26 15.56
N HIS A 94 -65.99 -34.78 16.11
CA HIS A 94 -65.62 -33.37 16.12
C HIS A 94 -64.65 -33.08 14.98
N ILE A 95 -64.96 -32.07 14.18
CA ILE A 95 -64.28 -31.73 12.94
C ILE A 95 -63.52 -30.42 13.15
N PRO A 96 -62.17 -30.44 13.17
CA PRO A 96 -61.40 -29.22 13.33
C PRO A 96 -61.41 -28.36 12.05
N PRO A 97 -61.06 -27.06 12.12
CA PRO A 97 -61.31 -26.10 11.03
C PRO A 97 -60.66 -26.42 9.66
N MET A 98 -59.57 -27.19 9.64
CA MET A 98 -58.84 -27.59 8.44
C MET A 98 -59.43 -28.81 7.73
N VAL A 99 -60.31 -29.57 8.39
CA VAL A 99 -60.95 -30.78 7.85
C VAL A 99 -62.33 -30.43 7.29
N LEU A 100 -62.62 -30.89 6.08
CA LEU A 100 -63.93 -30.79 5.44
C LEU A 100 -64.53 -32.20 5.41
N LEU A 101 -65.38 -32.52 6.39
CA LEU A 101 -66.09 -33.79 6.41
C LEU A 101 -67.45 -33.65 5.73
N TYR A 102 -67.66 -34.39 4.65
CA TYR A 102 -68.94 -34.50 3.96
C TYR A 102 -69.62 -35.80 4.38
N LYS A 103 -70.90 -35.69 4.75
CA LYS A 103 -71.79 -36.81 5.02
C LYS A 103 -72.92 -36.78 3.99
N ASN A 104 -73.05 -37.84 3.21
CA ASN A 104 -74.06 -37.95 2.14
C ASN A 104 -74.04 -36.73 1.18
N ASN A 105 -72.84 -36.30 0.79
CA ASN A 105 -72.56 -35.11 -0.03
C ASN A 105 -72.89 -33.73 0.62
N GLU A 106 -73.33 -33.68 1.87
CA GLU A 106 -73.50 -32.42 2.61
C GLU A 106 -72.32 -32.16 3.56
N LEU A 107 -71.83 -30.92 3.59
CA LEU A 107 -70.73 -30.54 4.49
C LEU A 107 -71.20 -30.50 5.94
N MET A 108 -70.51 -31.23 6.81
CA MET A 108 -70.80 -31.26 8.24
C MET A 108 -70.31 -30.00 8.95
N LYS A 109 -71.03 -29.62 10.02
CA LYS A 109 -70.63 -28.55 10.96
C LYS A 109 -69.52 -29.04 11.89
N GLU A 110 -68.99 -28.19 12.77
CA GLU A 110 -67.84 -28.46 13.66
C GLU A 110 -67.96 -29.73 14.53
N LYS A 111 -69.18 -30.24 14.73
CA LYS A 111 -69.44 -31.57 15.28
C LYS A 111 -70.70 -32.15 14.66
N GLY A 112 -70.79 -33.47 14.60
CA GLY A 112 -72.01 -34.14 14.17
C GLY A 112 -72.01 -35.62 14.43
N THR A 113 -73.14 -36.24 14.13
CA THR A 113 -73.34 -37.68 14.32
C THR A 113 -73.23 -38.42 12.99
N ILE A 114 -72.52 -39.55 12.99
CA ILE A 114 -72.33 -40.43 11.83
C ILE A 114 -72.86 -41.83 12.13
N SER A 115 -73.18 -42.60 11.09
CA SER A 115 -73.57 -44.00 11.17
C SER A 115 -72.95 -44.83 10.05
N GLU A 116 -73.04 -46.16 10.14
CA GLU A 116 -72.53 -47.09 9.12
C GLU A 116 -73.13 -46.87 7.72
N GLN A 117 -74.35 -46.32 7.68
CA GLN A 117 -75.09 -46.09 6.43
C GLN A 117 -74.67 -44.79 5.71
N ASP A 118 -73.90 -43.93 6.39
CA ASP A 118 -73.47 -42.66 5.83
C ASP A 118 -72.32 -42.82 4.83
N GLN A 119 -72.41 -42.11 3.71
CA GLN A 119 -71.29 -41.92 2.81
C GLN A 119 -70.43 -40.76 3.33
N LEU A 120 -69.25 -41.10 3.88
CA LEU A 120 -68.30 -40.13 4.42
C LEU A 120 -67.19 -39.83 3.41
N LYS A 121 -66.97 -38.56 3.11
CA LYS A 121 -65.82 -38.07 2.32
C LYS A 121 -65.06 -37.01 3.11
N VAL A 122 -63.75 -37.19 3.22
CA VAL A 122 -62.86 -36.24 3.88
C VAL A 122 -62.11 -35.45 2.82
N ASP A 123 -62.12 -34.12 2.94
CA ASP A 123 -61.27 -33.20 2.20
C ASP A 123 -60.62 -32.23 3.20
N PHE A 124 -59.74 -31.35 2.72
CA PHE A 124 -59.03 -30.41 3.57
C PHE A 124 -59.00 -29.02 2.95
N LYS A 125 -58.98 -28.01 3.81
CA LYS A 125 -58.65 -26.63 3.40
C LYS A 125 -57.16 -26.55 3.14
N ASN A 126 -56.74 -26.99 1.97
CA ASN A 126 -55.35 -26.89 1.53
C ASN A 126 -55.02 -25.44 1.17
N GLU A 127 -53.82 -25.00 1.51
CA GLU A 127 -53.31 -23.67 1.21
C GLU A 127 -52.08 -23.78 0.32
N GLU A 128 -52.06 -22.99 -0.75
CA GLU A 128 -50.94 -22.84 -1.65
C GLU A 128 -50.50 -21.38 -1.68
N ILE A 129 -49.24 -21.14 -1.35
CA ILE A 129 -48.56 -19.86 -1.48
C ILE A 129 -47.65 -19.99 -2.70
N GLU A 130 -47.75 -19.05 -3.64
CA GLU A 130 -46.87 -19.00 -4.81
C GLU A 130 -45.49 -18.46 -4.45
N THR A 131 -44.48 -18.84 -5.25
CA THR A 131 -43.13 -18.29 -5.14
C THR A 131 -43.14 -16.79 -5.38
N LYS A 132 -42.64 -16.03 -4.40
CA LYS A 132 -42.38 -14.60 -4.55
C LYS A 132 -40.95 -14.40 -5.01
N TRP A 133 -40.74 -13.49 -5.96
CA TRP A 133 -39.41 -13.24 -6.48
C TRP A 133 -39.30 -11.85 -7.06
N LYS A 134 -38.06 -11.36 -7.16
CA LYS A 134 -37.73 -10.09 -7.82
C LYS A 134 -36.32 -10.13 -8.37
N ILE A 135 -36.09 -9.40 -9.45
CA ILE A 135 -34.75 -9.14 -9.98
C ILE A 135 -34.35 -7.72 -9.59
N GLU A 136 -33.19 -7.59 -8.96
CA GLU A 136 -32.59 -6.31 -8.57
C GLU A 136 -31.26 -6.13 -9.30
N ILE A 137 -30.98 -4.91 -9.74
CA ILE A 137 -29.68 -4.52 -10.29
C ILE A 137 -28.94 -3.72 -9.21
N THR A 138 -27.67 -4.04 -8.99
CA THR A 138 -26.83 -3.35 -8.03
C THR A 138 -26.65 -1.87 -8.41
N LYS A 139 -26.35 -1.00 -7.43
CA LYS A 139 -26.22 0.46 -7.67
C LYS A 139 -25.09 0.82 -8.64
N ASP A 140 -24.02 0.02 -8.68
CA ASP A 140 -22.93 0.13 -9.65
C ASP A 140 -23.33 -0.34 -11.07
N ARG A 141 -24.52 -0.94 -11.20
CA ARG A 141 -25.10 -1.48 -12.43
C ARG A 141 -24.33 -2.68 -13.00
N LEU A 142 -23.47 -3.32 -12.19
CA LEU A 142 -22.60 -4.41 -12.62
C LEU A 142 -23.17 -5.80 -12.36
N THR A 143 -24.18 -5.94 -11.51
CA THR A 143 -24.75 -7.25 -11.16
C THR A 143 -26.26 -7.21 -11.22
N ALA A 144 -26.84 -8.22 -11.87
CA ALA A 144 -28.28 -8.49 -11.81
C ALA A 144 -28.48 -9.75 -10.98
N THR A 145 -29.34 -9.65 -9.96
CA THR A 145 -29.55 -10.71 -8.98
C THR A 145 -31.03 -11.00 -8.84
N ILE A 146 -31.41 -12.27 -8.83
CA ILE A 146 -32.76 -12.70 -8.49
C ILE A 146 -32.82 -13.10 -7.01
N LYS A 147 -33.80 -12.56 -6.30
CA LYS A 147 -34.18 -12.98 -4.95
C LYS A 147 -35.44 -13.82 -5.05
N VAL A 148 -35.41 -15.02 -4.47
CA VAL A 148 -36.49 -15.99 -4.51
C VAL A 148 -36.88 -16.33 -3.07
N GLU A 149 -38.18 -16.22 -2.78
CA GLU A 149 -38.86 -16.71 -1.59
C GLU A 149 -39.81 -17.85 -2.06
N PRO A 150 -39.42 -19.12 -1.91
CA PRO A 150 -40.18 -20.24 -2.44
C PRO A 150 -41.60 -20.32 -1.88
N GLY A 151 -42.55 -20.66 -2.73
CA GLY A 151 -43.92 -20.92 -2.32
C GLY A 151 -44.04 -22.14 -1.42
N THR A 152 -45.18 -22.33 -0.77
CA THR A 152 -45.46 -23.53 0.03
C THR A 152 -46.81 -24.13 -0.32
N LYS A 153 -46.90 -25.46 -0.28
CA LYS A 153 -48.13 -26.24 -0.43
C LYS A 153 -48.36 -27.01 0.85
N THR A 154 -49.45 -26.69 1.55
CA THR A 154 -49.83 -27.39 2.77
C THR A 154 -50.77 -28.55 2.44
N ILE A 155 -50.33 -29.77 2.75
CA ILE A 155 -51.12 -31.00 2.60
C ILE A 155 -51.47 -31.52 3.99
N TYR A 156 -52.76 -31.76 4.20
CA TYR A 156 -53.27 -32.40 5.41
C TYR A 156 -53.63 -33.85 5.15
N LYS A 157 -53.43 -34.70 6.16
CA LYS A 157 -53.91 -36.09 6.19
C LYS A 157 -54.49 -36.40 7.56
N LEU A 158 -55.57 -37.17 7.61
CA LEU A 158 -56.08 -37.64 8.90
C LEU A 158 -55.06 -38.55 9.56
N ARG A 159 -54.86 -38.35 10.86
CA ARG A 159 -54.06 -39.22 11.70
C ARG A 159 -54.89 -40.44 12.09
N ASP A 160 -54.26 -41.60 12.10
CA ASP A 160 -54.89 -42.81 12.61
C ASP A 160 -55.19 -42.67 14.11
N GLN A 161 -56.40 -43.06 14.49
CA GLN A 161 -56.90 -42.95 15.87
C GLN A 161 -57.59 -44.23 16.26
N LYS A 162 -57.40 -44.64 17.52
CA LYS A 162 -57.98 -45.88 18.06
C LYS A 162 -59.51 -45.78 18.15
N PRO A 163 -60.23 -46.92 18.13
CA PRO A 163 -61.69 -46.95 18.27
C PRO A 163 -62.23 -46.34 19.56
N ALA A 164 -63.10 -45.35 19.43
CA ALA A 164 -63.78 -44.66 20.52
C ALA A 164 -65.24 -44.32 20.14
N ARG A 165 -66.07 -44.00 21.13
CA ARG A 165 -67.47 -43.60 20.92
C ARG A 165 -67.61 -42.18 20.37
N GLU A 166 -66.66 -41.34 20.74
CA GLU A 166 -66.58 -39.94 20.37
C GLU A 166 -65.13 -39.68 19.97
N VAL A 167 -64.91 -39.17 18.76
CA VAL A 167 -63.57 -38.92 18.22
C VAL A 167 -63.47 -37.48 17.74
N THR A 168 -62.41 -36.80 18.15
CA THR A 168 -61.99 -35.55 17.54
C THR A 168 -61.04 -35.87 16.41
N LEU A 169 -61.36 -35.47 15.18
CA LEU A 169 -60.47 -35.73 14.05
C LEU A 169 -59.15 -34.98 14.27
N GLU A 170 -58.04 -35.70 14.21
CA GLU A 170 -56.70 -35.13 14.20
C GLU A 170 -56.15 -35.19 12.77
N ALA A 171 -55.54 -34.10 12.30
CA ALA A 171 -54.85 -34.08 11.02
C ALA A 171 -53.36 -33.79 11.22
N THR A 172 -52.53 -34.48 10.44
CA THR A 172 -51.10 -34.19 10.31
C THR A 172 -50.88 -33.20 9.17
N LYS A 173 -50.07 -32.17 9.43
CA LYS A 173 -49.71 -31.12 8.46
C LYS A 173 -48.36 -31.46 7.83
N THR A 174 -48.30 -31.50 6.50
CA THR A 174 -47.05 -31.59 5.73
C THR A 174 -46.93 -30.34 4.86
N VAL A 175 -45.83 -29.60 4.99
CA VAL A 175 -45.54 -28.43 4.14
C VAL A 175 -44.50 -28.84 3.11
N LEU A 176 -44.82 -28.67 1.84
CA LEU A 176 -43.91 -28.95 0.73
C LEU A 176 -43.58 -27.63 -0.01
N PRO A 177 -42.41 -27.51 -0.64
CA PRO A 177 -42.12 -26.41 -1.56
C PRO A 177 -43.14 -26.37 -2.72
N ASN A 178 -43.61 -25.18 -3.05
CA ASN A 178 -44.45 -24.92 -4.23
C ASN A 178 -43.65 -24.08 -5.23
N LEU A 179 -42.90 -24.75 -6.10
CA LEU A 179 -41.96 -24.12 -7.04
C LEU A 179 -42.69 -23.62 -8.29
N THR A 180 -43.33 -22.46 -8.20
CA THR A 180 -44.13 -21.88 -9.31
C THR A 180 -43.32 -21.01 -10.28
N LEU A 181 -42.07 -20.67 -9.94
CA LEU A 181 -41.20 -19.81 -10.75
C LEU A 181 -40.57 -20.58 -11.91
N THR A 182 -40.78 -20.10 -13.14
CA THR A 182 -40.18 -20.72 -14.34
C THR A 182 -39.04 -19.89 -14.94
N ALA A 183 -38.15 -20.54 -15.69
CA ALA A 183 -37.08 -19.85 -16.41
C ALA A 183 -37.64 -18.84 -17.44
N GLU A 184 -38.80 -19.14 -18.04
CA GLU A 184 -39.47 -18.24 -18.98
C GLU A 184 -39.90 -16.93 -18.32
N ASP A 185 -40.40 -16.98 -17.08
CA ASP A 185 -40.76 -15.80 -16.30
C ASP A 185 -39.53 -14.92 -16.03
N ILE A 186 -38.41 -15.55 -15.66
CA ILE A 186 -37.13 -14.87 -15.42
C ILE A 186 -36.61 -14.22 -16.70
N HIS A 187 -36.59 -14.95 -17.83
CA HIS A 187 -36.14 -14.40 -19.11
C HIS A 187 -37.01 -13.24 -19.60
N LYS A 188 -38.35 -13.34 -19.49
CA LYS A 188 -39.26 -12.23 -19.80
C LYS A 188 -38.96 -11.01 -18.94
N ARG A 189 -38.68 -11.22 -17.65
CA ARG A 189 -38.33 -10.11 -16.74
C ARG A 189 -36.96 -9.51 -17.07
N LEU A 190 -35.95 -10.32 -17.39
CA LEU A 190 -34.63 -9.87 -17.83
C LEU A 190 -34.72 -8.99 -19.10
N MET A 191 -35.52 -9.41 -20.09
CA MET A 191 -35.79 -8.63 -21.30
C MET A 191 -36.46 -7.29 -20.99
N ASN A 192 -37.49 -7.28 -20.14
CA ASN A 192 -38.18 -6.05 -19.74
C ASN A 192 -37.28 -5.08 -18.95
N LEU A 193 -36.29 -5.60 -18.23
CA LEU A 193 -35.27 -4.80 -17.53
C LEU A 193 -34.13 -4.35 -18.45
N GLY A 194 -34.13 -4.78 -19.72
CA GLY A 194 -33.10 -4.41 -20.70
C GLY A 194 -31.74 -5.03 -20.41
N ILE A 195 -31.68 -6.19 -19.76
CA ILE A 195 -30.42 -6.87 -19.47
C ILE A 195 -29.88 -7.48 -20.77
N THR A 196 -28.69 -7.02 -21.17
CA THR A 196 -28.01 -7.41 -22.41
C THR A 196 -26.70 -8.16 -22.16
N ALA A 197 -26.21 -8.15 -20.92
CA ALA A 197 -25.06 -8.94 -20.51
C ALA A 197 -25.33 -10.45 -20.58
N GLU A 198 -24.26 -11.23 -20.58
CA GLU A 198 -24.35 -12.69 -20.61
C GLU A 198 -25.12 -13.22 -19.40
N ILE A 199 -26.15 -14.03 -19.68
CA ILE A 199 -27.05 -14.59 -18.68
C ILE A 199 -26.48 -15.91 -18.16
N GLN A 200 -26.40 -16.04 -16.84
CA GLN A 200 -25.94 -17.25 -16.16
C GLN A 200 -27.11 -18.24 -16.02
N ASN A 201 -27.40 -19.00 -17.09
CA ASN A 201 -28.53 -19.92 -17.13
C ASN A 201 -28.50 -20.97 -15.99
N GLU A 202 -27.32 -21.41 -15.57
CA GLU A 202 -27.16 -22.32 -14.43
C GLU A 202 -27.73 -21.74 -13.12
N GLN A 203 -27.60 -20.42 -12.94
CA GLN A 203 -28.10 -19.70 -11.76
C GLN A 203 -29.61 -19.46 -11.85
N ILE A 204 -30.15 -19.30 -13.05
CA ILE A 204 -31.60 -19.25 -13.30
C ILE A 204 -32.22 -20.61 -12.94
N ASP A 205 -31.62 -21.71 -13.39
CA ASP A 205 -32.09 -23.05 -13.07
C ASP A 205 -32.03 -23.33 -11.56
N ALA A 206 -30.99 -22.87 -10.89
CA ALA A 206 -30.87 -22.96 -9.44
C ALA A 206 -31.96 -22.14 -8.73
N ALA A 207 -32.26 -20.93 -9.21
CA ALA A 207 -33.31 -20.08 -8.66
C ALA A 207 -34.71 -20.69 -8.81
N CYS A 208 -35.01 -21.32 -9.96
CA CYS A 208 -36.27 -22.03 -10.18
C CYS A 208 -36.45 -23.26 -9.27
N LYS A 209 -35.34 -23.87 -8.83
CA LYS A 209 -35.34 -25.09 -7.98
C LYS A 209 -35.11 -24.78 -6.50
N ALA A 210 -35.06 -23.50 -6.11
CA ALA A 210 -34.78 -23.11 -4.74
C ALA A 210 -35.92 -23.56 -3.80
N GLU A 211 -35.61 -24.38 -2.81
CA GLU A 211 -36.55 -24.84 -1.78
C GLU A 211 -36.53 -23.97 -0.50
N ILE A 212 -35.52 -23.09 -0.39
CA ILE A 212 -35.37 -22.10 0.66
C ILE A 212 -35.09 -20.72 0.05
N ASP A 213 -35.26 -19.67 0.84
CA ASP A 213 -34.94 -18.30 0.44
C ASP A 213 -33.50 -18.21 -0.10
N GLY A 214 -33.36 -17.59 -1.27
CA GLY A 214 -32.10 -17.59 -2.00
C GLY A 214 -31.90 -16.35 -2.85
N GLU A 215 -30.64 -16.01 -3.05
CA GLU A 215 -30.20 -14.91 -3.89
C GLU A 215 -29.17 -15.42 -4.91
N PHE A 216 -29.47 -15.25 -6.20
CA PHE A 216 -28.69 -15.83 -7.30
C PHE A 216 -28.27 -14.75 -8.29
N ILE A 217 -26.98 -14.67 -8.60
CA ILE A 217 -26.46 -13.74 -9.61
C ILE A 217 -26.75 -14.33 -10.98
N ILE A 218 -27.54 -13.63 -11.80
CA ILE A 218 -28.01 -14.15 -13.09
C ILE A 218 -27.42 -13.40 -14.28
N ALA A 219 -26.76 -12.27 -14.06
CA ALA A 219 -25.98 -11.58 -15.08
C ALA A 219 -24.88 -10.72 -14.43
N LYS A 220 -23.73 -10.60 -15.09
CA LYS A 220 -22.62 -9.74 -14.68
C LYS A 220 -22.19 -8.84 -15.83
N GLY A 221 -22.03 -7.56 -15.55
CA GLY A 221 -21.40 -6.61 -16.44
C GLY A 221 -19.87 -6.70 -16.38
N GLU A 222 -19.23 -5.86 -17.19
CA GLU A 222 -17.78 -5.70 -17.23
C GLU A 222 -17.39 -4.48 -16.40
N SER A 223 -16.63 -4.67 -15.32
CA SER A 223 -16.15 -3.56 -14.50
C SER A 223 -15.17 -2.67 -15.29
N PRO A 224 -15.24 -1.33 -15.14
CA PRO A 224 -14.22 -0.46 -15.72
C PRO A 224 -12.85 -0.73 -15.10
N VAL A 225 -11.80 -0.59 -15.90
CA VAL A 225 -10.41 -0.62 -15.42
C VAL A 225 -10.00 0.83 -15.13
N GLU A 226 -9.69 1.11 -13.87
CA GLU A 226 -9.29 2.46 -13.46
C GLU A 226 -7.95 2.87 -14.08
N GLY A 227 -7.86 4.13 -14.49
CA GLY A 227 -6.63 4.74 -14.96
C GLY A 227 -5.67 5.14 -13.84
N LYS A 228 -4.52 5.68 -14.20
CA LYS A 228 -3.50 6.19 -13.27
C LYS A 228 -3.20 7.65 -13.56
N ASN A 229 -3.27 8.51 -12.55
CA ASN A 229 -2.83 9.90 -12.68
C ASN A 229 -1.34 9.98 -13.04
N GLY A 230 -0.93 11.08 -13.67
CA GLY A 230 0.49 11.34 -13.92
C GLY A 230 1.30 11.33 -12.63
N TRP A 231 2.55 10.89 -12.70
CA TRP A 231 3.41 10.74 -11.52
C TRP A 231 4.86 11.13 -11.80
N LEU A 232 5.64 11.32 -10.73
CA LEU A 232 7.09 11.48 -10.82
C LEU A 232 7.76 10.14 -10.52
N GLU A 233 8.67 9.75 -11.39
CA GLU A 233 9.70 8.75 -11.13
C GLU A 233 10.98 9.46 -10.72
N TYR A 234 11.47 9.23 -9.50
CA TYR A 234 12.70 9.85 -9.02
C TYR A 234 13.91 9.03 -9.45
N LEU A 235 14.92 9.70 -10.00
CA LEU A 235 16.19 9.09 -10.39
C LEU A 235 17.30 9.34 -9.35
N VAL A 236 17.01 10.17 -8.34
CA VAL A 236 17.90 10.48 -7.22
C VAL A 236 17.15 10.36 -5.91
N ASP A 237 17.89 10.14 -4.83
CA ASP A 237 17.33 10.23 -3.49
C ASP A 237 16.92 11.67 -3.16
N VAL A 238 15.71 11.84 -2.62
CA VAL A 238 15.14 13.15 -2.24
C VAL A 238 14.83 13.25 -0.75
N LYS A 239 15.10 12.18 0.01
CA LYS A 239 14.86 12.09 1.45
C LYS A 239 16.18 11.83 2.16
N GLU A 240 16.36 12.43 3.33
CA GLU A 240 17.47 12.09 4.22
C GLU A 240 17.37 10.61 4.64
N GLY A 241 18.51 9.94 4.60
CA GLY A 241 18.67 8.57 5.06
C GLY A 241 19.60 8.50 6.26
N LYS A 242 19.46 7.42 7.03
CA LYS A 242 20.54 6.97 7.91
C LYS A 242 21.32 5.90 7.16
N SER A 243 22.57 6.18 6.86
CA SER A 243 23.51 5.14 6.48
C SER A 243 24.36 4.85 7.70
N PHE A 244 24.76 3.60 7.88
CA PHE A 244 25.78 3.23 8.84
C PHE A 244 26.81 2.44 8.05
N LYS A 245 28.06 2.90 8.05
CA LYS A 245 29.15 2.16 7.38
C LYS A 245 29.75 1.16 8.34
N GLU A 246 29.71 -0.11 7.97
CA GLU A 246 30.45 -1.15 8.67
C GLU A 246 31.93 -1.09 8.26
N ARG A 247 32.82 -1.10 9.24
CA ARG A 247 34.26 -1.15 9.02
C ARG A 247 34.67 -2.58 8.65
N LYS A 248 35.90 -2.72 8.15
CA LYS A 248 36.47 -4.03 7.76
C LYS A 248 36.54 -5.04 8.92
N ASP A 249 36.50 -4.57 10.17
CA ASP A 249 36.51 -5.38 11.39
C ASP A 249 35.11 -5.70 11.93
N GLY A 250 34.04 -5.32 11.21
CA GLY A 250 32.65 -5.52 11.62
C GLY A 250 32.10 -4.46 12.60
N SER A 251 32.91 -3.47 12.99
CA SER A 251 32.43 -2.37 13.85
C SER A 251 31.66 -1.32 13.03
N ILE A 252 30.61 -0.75 13.61
CA ILE A 252 29.81 0.30 12.95
C ILE A 252 30.47 1.66 13.17
N ASP A 253 30.73 2.39 12.09
CA ASP A 253 31.20 3.78 12.16
C ASP A 253 30.02 4.74 12.34
N PHE A 254 29.70 5.04 13.59
CA PHE A 254 28.63 5.97 13.97
C PHE A 254 28.87 7.42 13.50
N ARG A 255 30.07 7.76 12.99
CA ARG A 255 30.34 9.09 12.45
C ARG A 255 29.75 9.26 11.04
N GLU A 256 29.59 8.20 10.28
CA GLU A 256 29.01 8.23 8.93
C GLU A 256 27.51 7.89 9.00
N GLY A 257 26.78 8.60 9.87
CA GLY A 257 25.41 8.25 10.30
C GLY A 257 24.27 8.93 9.53
N ILE A 258 24.55 10.02 8.80
CA ILE A 258 23.55 10.79 8.06
C ILE A 258 23.97 10.89 6.60
N ASP A 259 23.10 10.45 5.70
CA ASP A 259 23.25 10.65 4.27
C ASP A 259 22.32 11.78 3.82
N ILE A 260 22.93 12.87 3.34
CA ILE A 260 22.24 14.06 2.88
C ILE A 260 22.28 14.05 1.35
N PRO A 261 21.13 13.78 0.69
CA PRO A 261 21.12 13.70 -0.76
C PRO A 261 21.66 14.98 -1.38
N SER A 262 22.65 14.81 -2.24
CA SER A 262 23.45 15.89 -2.81
C SER A 262 23.67 15.61 -4.28
N ILE A 263 23.31 16.54 -5.15
CA ILE A 263 23.44 16.42 -6.60
C ILE A 263 24.27 17.58 -7.18
N THR A 264 24.74 17.43 -8.41
CA THR A 264 25.49 18.45 -9.15
C THR A 264 24.62 19.05 -10.26
N ALA A 265 25.04 20.19 -10.83
CA ALA A 265 24.41 20.72 -12.03
C ALA A 265 24.48 19.68 -13.18
N GLY A 266 23.42 19.59 -13.98
CA GLY A 266 23.27 18.61 -15.05
C GLY A 266 22.65 17.27 -14.62
N THR A 267 22.52 16.98 -13.32
CA THR A 267 21.90 15.74 -12.85
C THR A 267 20.38 15.73 -13.13
N THR A 268 19.87 14.63 -13.71
CA THR A 268 18.43 14.40 -13.83
C THR A 268 17.84 13.95 -12.50
N ILE A 269 16.91 14.75 -11.96
CA ILE A 269 16.27 14.52 -10.66
C ILE A 269 15.11 13.53 -10.79
N ALA A 270 14.26 13.71 -11.80
CA ALA A 270 13.04 12.93 -11.97
C ALA A 270 12.52 12.97 -13.41
N ILE A 271 11.71 11.97 -13.76
CA ILE A 271 10.94 11.88 -15.01
C ILE A 271 9.45 12.03 -14.70
N ILE A 272 8.75 12.83 -15.50
CA ILE A 272 7.31 13.01 -15.46
C ILE A 272 6.67 11.96 -16.35
N HIS A 273 5.78 11.16 -15.78
CA HIS A 273 4.94 10.23 -16.52
C HIS A 273 3.56 10.81 -16.74
N ASP A 274 3.09 10.73 -17.98
CA ASP A 274 1.74 11.14 -18.37
C ASP A 274 0.67 10.24 -17.71
N PRO A 275 -0.55 10.76 -17.52
CA PRO A 275 -1.64 9.96 -16.99
C PRO A 275 -1.98 8.83 -17.96
N ILE A 276 -2.30 7.66 -17.41
CA ILE A 276 -2.75 6.48 -18.15
C ILE A 276 -4.26 6.42 -18.06
N GLU A 277 -4.94 6.56 -19.18
CA GLU A 277 -6.40 6.46 -19.24
C GLU A 277 -6.88 5.05 -18.82
N GLY A 278 -8.02 5.02 -18.14
CA GLY A 278 -8.69 3.77 -17.80
C GLY A 278 -9.45 3.19 -18.99
N LEU A 279 -9.85 1.93 -18.89
CA LEU A 279 -10.74 1.30 -19.87
C LEU A 279 -12.18 1.32 -19.37
N ALA A 280 -13.10 1.71 -20.26
CA ALA A 280 -14.51 1.72 -19.93
C ALA A 280 -15.05 0.30 -19.75
N GLY A 281 -15.88 0.12 -18.73
CA GLY A 281 -16.65 -1.09 -18.50
C GLY A 281 -18.04 -1.01 -19.13
N ARG A 282 -18.85 -2.04 -18.87
CA ARG A 282 -20.22 -2.16 -19.37
C ARG A 282 -21.15 -2.67 -18.28
N SER A 283 -22.27 -1.98 -18.07
CA SER A 283 -23.30 -2.44 -17.13
C SER A 283 -23.98 -3.73 -17.61
N VAL A 284 -24.77 -4.36 -16.73
CA VAL A 284 -25.64 -5.49 -17.11
C VAL A 284 -26.68 -5.12 -18.17
N THR A 285 -27.00 -3.84 -18.33
CA THR A 285 -27.92 -3.30 -19.34
C THR A 285 -27.22 -2.86 -20.63
N GLY A 286 -25.88 -2.92 -20.70
CA GLY A 286 -25.09 -2.58 -21.89
C GLY A 286 -24.64 -1.12 -21.95
N GLU A 287 -24.96 -0.31 -20.95
CA GLU A 287 -24.51 1.08 -20.84
C GLU A 287 -23.02 1.14 -20.50
N VAL A 288 -22.32 2.11 -21.09
CA VAL A 288 -20.89 2.32 -20.83
C VAL A 288 -20.68 2.88 -19.43
N ILE A 289 -19.84 2.23 -18.64
CA ILE A 289 -19.38 2.72 -17.34
C ILE A 289 -17.99 3.31 -17.51
N LYS A 290 -17.87 4.63 -17.43
CA LYS A 290 -16.59 5.32 -17.57
C LYS A 290 -15.74 5.14 -16.31
N PRO A 291 -14.41 4.94 -16.44
CA PRO A 291 -13.51 4.97 -15.30
C PRO A 291 -13.43 6.39 -14.74
N LYS A 292 -12.81 6.55 -13.57
CA LYS A 292 -12.57 7.88 -13.01
C LYS A 292 -11.65 8.67 -13.93
N PRO A 293 -11.89 9.99 -14.11
CA PRO A 293 -11.02 10.82 -14.92
C PRO A 293 -9.64 10.89 -14.28
N VAL A 294 -8.61 10.67 -15.09
CA VAL A 294 -7.21 10.83 -14.68
C VAL A 294 -6.76 12.27 -14.88
N GLN A 295 -5.78 12.69 -14.10
CA GLN A 295 -5.22 14.04 -14.18
C GLN A 295 -3.72 14.00 -14.46
N PRO A 296 -3.19 14.87 -15.35
CA PRO A 296 -1.76 15.04 -15.51
C PRO A 296 -1.17 15.67 -14.25
N LEU A 297 0.04 15.27 -13.88
CA LEU A 297 0.73 15.89 -12.75
C LEU A 297 1.15 17.32 -13.11
N VAL A 298 0.85 18.29 -12.26
CA VAL A 298 1.36 19.66 -12.42
C VAL A 298 2.74 19.74 -11.78
N VAL A 299 3.75 20.07 -12.55
CA VAL A 299 5.12 20.25 -12.06
C VAL A 299 5.48 21.73 -12.03
N LYS A 300 5.98 22.19 -10.89
CA LYS A 300 6.51 23.55 -10.71
C LYS A 300 7.97 23.48 -10.29
N VAL A 301 8.85 23.95 -11.16
CA VAL A 301 10.28 24.09 -10.85
C VAL A 301 10.56 25.43 -10.17
N ARG A 302 11.54 25.44 -9.27
CA ARG A 302 12.08 26.66 -8.63
C ARG A 302 13.60 26.66 -8.79
N ASN A 303 14.27 27.51 -8.00
CA ASN A 303 15.72 27.69 -8.01
C ASN A 303 16.48 26.34 -8.06
N GLY A 304 17.51 26.34 -8.92
CA GLY A 304 18.39 25.19 -9.12
C GLY A 304 17.79 24.05 -9.94
N VAL A 305 16.63 24.25 -10.57
CA VAL A 305 15.94 23.24 -11.37
C VAL A 305 15.43 23.82 -12.68
N GLN A 306 15.52 23.04 -13.75
CA GLN A 306 14.92 23.31 -15.04
C GLN A 306 14.06 22.12 -15.48
N LEU A 307 12.93 22.42 -16.11
CA LEU A 307 12.11 21.42 -16.80
C LEU A 307 12.51 21.40 -18.28
N SER A 308 12.82 20.22 -18.80
CA SER A 308 13.07 19.98 -20.22
C SER A 308 12.22 18.79 -20.64
N ASP A 309 11.18 19.03 -21.43
CA ASP A 309 10.17 18.04 -21.79
C ASP A 309 9.57 17.34 -20.56
N GLN A 310 9.82 16.03 -20.41
CA GLN A 310 9.40 15.21 -19.28
C GLN A 310 10.51 15.01 -18.24
N GLN A 311 11.67 15.63 -18.41
CA GLN A 311 12.81 15.50 -17.50
C GLN A 311 12.98 16.74 -16.63
N ILE A 312 13.24 16.51 -15.35
CA ILE A 312 13.55 17.55 -14.38
C ILE A 312 15.06 17.51 -14.13
N LEU A 313 15.77 18.56 -14.55
CA LEU A 313 17.23 18.66 -14.49
C LEU A 313 17.65 19.65 -13.40
N ALA A 314 18.74 19.35 -12.69
CA ALA A 314 19.38 20.28 -11.79
C ALA A 314 20.20 21.31 -12.58
N THR A 315 20.02 22.60 -12.30
CA THR A 315 20.86 23.67 -12.85
C THR A 315 21.91 24.18 -11.86
N SER A 316 21.82 23.75 -10.60
CA SER A 316 22.80 24.03 -9.56
C SER A 316 23.09 22.79 -8.73
N MET A 317 24.20 22.80 -8.01
CA MET A 317 24.50 21.80 -6.98
C MET A 317 23.67 22.04 -5.70
N GLY A 318 23.45 20.99 -4.93
CA GLY A 318 22.79 21.05 -3.62
C GLY A 318 21.88 19.87 -3.34
N ARG A 319 20.93 20.06 -2.41
CA ARG A 319 19.96 19.04 -2.03
C ARG A 319 18.68 19.13 -2.86
N PRO A 320 18.26 18.06 -3.56
CA PRO A 320 16.95 18.04 -4.20
C PRO A 320 15.84 18.00 -3.14
N SER A 321 14.83 18.84 -3.31
CA SER A 321 13.64 18.92 -2.45
C SER A 321 12.40 18.85 -3.31
N VAL A 322 11.48 17.96 -2.93
CA VAL A 322 10.20 17.77 -3.63
C VAL A 322 9.06 17.91 -2.63
N GLN A 323 8.23 18.93 -2.81
CA GLN A 323 7.04 19.17 -2.01
C GLN A 323 5.79 18.88 -2.83
N LYS A 324 4.92 17.98 -2.33
CA LYS A 324 3.62 17.68 -2.96
C LYS A 324 2.50 18.50 -2.31
N ARG A 325 1.71 19.20 -3.12
CA ARG A 325 0.48 19.91 -2.71
C ARG A 325 -0.65 19.54 -3.66
N GLY A 326 -1.53 18.64 -3.21
CA GLY A 326 -2.56 18.06 -4.10
C GLY A 326 -1.90 17.38 -5.31
N ASN A 327 -2.35 17.74 -6.51
CA ASN A 327 -1.79 17.26 -7.79
C ASN A 327 -0.61 18.11 -8.31
N THR A 328 -0.03 18.99 -7.48
CA THR A 328 1.15 19.79 -7.84
C THR A 328 2.39 19.29 -7.10
N ALA A 329 3.45 18.98 -7.84
CA ALA A 329 4.79 18.76 -7.32
C ALA A 329 5.63 20.02 -7.50
N ILE A 330 6.22 20.53 -6.42
CA ILE A 330 7.15 21.66 -6.43
C ILE A 330 8.56 21.11 -6.20
N ILE A 331 9.46 21.29 -7.16
CA ILE A 331 10.84 20.77 -7.11
C ILE A 331 11.80 21.95 -7.00
N THR A 332 12.80 21.83 -6.15
CA THR A 332 13.83 22.85 -5.89
C THR A 332 15.15 22.17 -5.54
N VAL A 333 16.29 22.77 -5.88
CA VAL A 333 17.58 22.38 -5.31
C VAL A 333 17.98 23.43 -4.29
N LEU A 334 18.23 22.98 -3.06
CA LEU A 334 18.67 23.83 -1.95
C LEU A 334 20.20 23.83 -1.93
N PRO A 335 20.87 24.97 -2.22
CA PRO A 335 22.33 25.03 -2.29
C PRO A 335 22.99 25.06 -0.91
N LYS A 336 22.19 25.13 0.17
CA LYS A 336 22.68 25.33 1.53
C LYS A 336 22.02 24.33 2.49
N LEU A 337 22.85 23.77 3.37
CA LEU A 337 22.46 22.93 4.49
C LEU A 337 22.55 23.72 5.80
N ASP A 338 21.43 23.93 6.47
CA ASP A 338 21.37 24.54 7.81
C ASP A 338 21.35 23.45 8.89
N HIS A 339 22.51 23.19 9.52
CA HIS A 339 22.63 22.29 10.67
C HIS A 339 22.39 23.06 11.97
N ARG A 340 21.26 22.74 12.64
CA ARG A 340 20.87 23.36 13.91
C ARG A 340 21.46 22.58 15.07
N GLY A 341 22.40 23.20 15.78
CA GLY A 341 23.07 22.64 16.95
C GLY A 341 24.51 22.21 16.65
N ASP A 342 25.03 21.38 17.54
CA ASP A 342 26.42 20.93 17.48
C ASP A 342 26.58 19.78 16.48
N VAL A 343 27.74 19.73 15.82
CA VAL A 343 28.19 18.59 15.03
C VAL A 343 28.98 17.68 15.96
N GLY A 344 28.43 16.51 16.23
CA GLY A 344 28.96 15.53 17.17
C GLY A 344 28.52 14.12 16.82
N LEU A 345 28.69 13.16 17.73
CA LEU A 345 28.38 11.75 17.43
C LEU A 345 26.91 11.51 17.05
N LYS A 346 25.98 12.37 17.51
CA LYS A 346 24.55 12.29 17.17
C LYS A 346 24.24 12.73 15.74
N SER A 347 24.94 13.74 15.25
CA SER A 347 24.79 14.22 13.87
C SER A 347 25.67 13.45 12.90
N GLY A 348 26.79 12.89 13.39
CA GLY A 348 27.86 12.41 12.54
C GLY A 348 28.59 13.54 11.82
N ASN A 349 29.50 13.14 10.94
CA ASN A 349 30.18 13.99 9.98
C ASN A 349 29.16 14.61 9.01
N LEU A 350 29.43 15.82 8.55
CA LEU A 350 28.59 16.49 7.56
C LEU A 350 29.32 16.58 6.22
N LYS A 351 28.70 16.05 5.16
CA LYS A 351 29.22 16.12 3.79
C LYS A 351 28.13 16.64 2.88
N PHE A 352 28.39 17.73 2.16
CA PHE A 352 27.36 18.38 1.36
C PHE A 352 27.90 19.06 0.08
N ASN A 353 27.21 18.85 -1.05
CA ASN A 353 27.53 19.53 -2.31
C ASN A 353 26.87 20.91 -2.37
N GLY A 354 27.29 21.80 -1.49
CA GLY A 354 26.80 23.17 -1.38
C GLY A 354 27.40 23.84 -0.15
N ASP A 355 26.73 24.87 0.36
CA ASP A 355 27.13 25.56 1.58
C ASP A 355 26.65 24.81 2.83
N ILE A 356 27.46 24.79 3.89
CA ILE A 356 27.07 24.25 5.20
C ILE A 356 27.07 25.39 6.22
N VAL A 357 25.99 25.54 6.96
CA VAL A 357 25.90 26.47 8.08
C VAL A 357 25.59 25.72 9.36
N ILE A 358 26.48 25.85 10.33
CA ILE A 358 26.40 25.17 11.63
C ILE A 358 26.15 26.24 12.71
N SER A 359 25.01 26.13 13.39
CA SER A 359 24.67 27.08 14.44
C SER A 359 25.37 26.84 15.77
N GLY A 360 25.94 25.64 15.97
CA GLY A 360 26.63 25.22 17.18
C GLY A 360 28.13 24.98 17.00
N ASN A 361 28.68 24.12 17.85
CA ASN A 361 30.08 23.71 17.86
C ASN A 361 30.34 22.57 16.86
N VAL A 362 31.61 22.37 16.49
CA VAL A 362 32.07 21.11 15.89
C VAL A 362 32.93 20.40 16.92
N GLU A 363 32.43 19.27 17.41
CA GLU A 363 33.04 18.48 18.47
C GLU A 363 34.26 17.68 17.97
N HIS A 364 35.00 17.16 18.96
CA HIS A 364 36.22 16.38 18.75
C HIS A 364 36.04 15.23 17.76
N HIS A 365 37.00 15.12 16.84
CA HIS A 365 37.11 14.07 15.83
C HIS A 365 35.94 14.02 14.84
N MET A 366 35.19 15.11 14.68
CA MET A 366 34.21 15.27 13.62
C MET A 366 34.84 15.87 12.36
N GLU A 367 34.23 15.56 11.21
CA GLU A 367 34.59 16.10 9.92
C GLU A 367 33.40 16.83 9.28
N VAL A 368 33.65 18.03 8.75
CA VAL A 368 32.70 18.81 7.96
C VAL A 368 33.32 19.10 6.59
N VAL A 369 32.67 18.64 5.52
CA VAL A 369 33.12 18.82 4.14
C VAL A 369 32.02 19.46 3.30
N ALA A 370 32.30 20.63 2.76
CA ALA A 370 31.42 21.33 1.83
C ALA A 370 32.14 21.59 0.51
N ASN A 371 31.48 21.38 -0.62
CA ASN A 371 32.02 21.86 -1.90
C ASN A 371 31.81 23.38 -2.08
N GLY A 372 30.87 23.98 -1.34
CA GLY A 372 30.69 25.42 -1.24
C GLY A 372 31.45 26.01 -0.06
N SER A 373 30.81 26.96 0.63
CA SER A 373 31.34 27.63 1.82
C SER A 373 30.88 26.96 3.12
N VAL A 374 31.63 27.14 4.21
CA VAL A 374 31.25 26.69 5.55
C VAL A 374 31.16 27.87 6.51
N GLU A 375 30.02 28.01 7.20
CA GLU A 375 29.82 28.97 8.27
C GLU A 375 29.64 28.23 9.60
N ILE A 376 30.45 28.55 10.62
CA ILE A 376 30.36 27.92 11.95
C ILE A 376 30.24 29.01 13.02
N ARG A 377 29.15 28.96 13.78
CA ARG A 377 28.88 29.94 14.85
C ARG A 377 29.56 29.61 16.17
N GLY A 378 29.74 28.34 16.48
CA GLY A 378 30.36 27.86 17.71
C GLY A 378 31.86 27.66 17.60
N THR A 379 32.42 26.90 18.53
CA THR A 379 33.85 26.53 18.59
C THR A 379 34.11 25.28 17.75
N VAL A 380 35.29 25.18 17.14
CA VAL A 380 35.78 23.96 16.48
C VAL A 380 36.95 23.43 17.30
N SER A 381 36.86 22.17 17.73
CA SER A 381 37.86 21.55 18.61
C SER A 381 38.23 20.16 18.12
N GLU A 382 39.52 19.89 17.91
CA GLU A 382 40.05 18.60 17.42
C GLU A 382 39.32 18.03 16.20
N ALA A 383 38.92 18.90 15.27
CA ALA A 383 38.07 18.56 14.14
C ALA A 383 38.69 18.97 12.80
N LYS A 384 38.09 18.49 11.71
CA LYS A 384 38.52 18.78 10.35
C LYS A 384 37.41 19.50 9.58
N ILE A 385 37.70 20.69 9.09
CA ILE A 385 36.76 21.49 8.28
C ILE A 385 37.37 21.70 6.89
N LYS A 386 36.67 21.26 5.86
CA LYS A 386 37.06 21.40 4.45
C LYS A 386 35.96 22.14 3.69
N ALA A 387 36.32 23.19 2.96
CA ALA A 387 35.40 23.91 2.09
C ALA A 387 36.01 24.15 0.71
N GLY A 388 35.22 23.99 -0.35
CA GLY A 388 35.66 24.31 -1.71
C GLY A 388 35.81 25.81 -1.95
N GLN A 389 35.07 26.63 -1.20
CA GLN A 389 35.14 28.09 -1.22
C GLN A 389 35.64 28.62 0.12
N SER A 390 34.84 29.38 0.86
CA SER A 390 35.31 30.12 2.04
C SER A 390 34.84 29.49 3.34
N ILE A 391 35.65 29.67 4.39
CA ILE A 391 35.29 29.28 5.76
C ILE A 391 35.17 30.54 6.61
N THR A 392 33.98 30.75 7.19
CA THR A 392 33.75 31.80 8.19
C THR A 392 33.45 31.18 9.54
N HIS A 393 34.28 31.48 10.51
CA HIS A 393 34.19 30.98 11.87
C HIS A 393 34.03 32.14 12.85
N TYR A 394 33.05 32.03 13.76
CA TYR A 394 32.75 33.08 14.74
C TYR A 394 33.24 32.77 16.16
N GLY A 395 33.55 31.50 16.46
CA GLY A 395 34.11 31.03 17.74
C GLY A 395 35.61 30.76 17.66
N ASN A 396 36.16 30.00 18.61
CA ASN A 396 37.59 29.68 18.57
C ASN A 396 37.86 28.42 17.74
N VAL A 397 39.05 28.34 17.13
CA VAL A 397 39.55 27.13 16.47
C VAL A 397 40.68 26.54 17.33
N ILE A 398 40.51 25.30 17.81
CA ILE A 398 41.42 24.68 18.77
C ILE A 398 41.84 23.30 18.25
N ALA A 399 43.15 23.03 18.18
CA ALA A 399 43.71 21.74 17.80
C ALA A 399 43.11 21.14 16.51
N SER A 400 42.75 21.99 15.53
CA SER A 400 41.93 21.60 14.39
C SER A 400 42.62 21.86 13.06
N GLU A 401 42.10 21.23 12.01
CA GLU A 401 42.55 21.38 10.64
C GLU A 401 41.47 22.11 9.82
N ILE A 402 41.82 23.27 9.27
CA ILE A 402 40.94 24.10 8.45
C ILE A 402 41.53 24.19 7.05
N VAL A 403 40.79 23.79 6.03
CA VAL A 403 41.28 23.73 4.65
C VAL A 403 40.27 24.35 3.70
N THR A 404 40.70 25.32 2.89
CA THR A 404 39.89 25.91 1.81
C THR A 404 40.56 25.89 0.45
N GLY A 405 39.75 25.73 -0.59
CA GLY A 405 40.14 25.81 -2.00
C GLY A 405 39.59 24.68 -2.84
N ASN A 406 39.78 24.73 -4.16
CA ASN A 406 39.31 23.67 -5.04
C ASN A 406 39.92 22.29 -4.69
N SER A 407 39.21 21.21 -5.03
CA SER A 407 39.51 19.82 -4.68
C SER A 407 40.92 19.38 -5.08
N GLU A 408 41.48 19.89 -6.18
CA GLU A 408 42.85 19.62 -6.62
C GLU A 408 43.90 20.20 -5.66
N ARG A 409 43.66 21.39 -5.11
CA ARG A 409 44.55 22.07 -4.16
C ARG A 409 44.44 21.47 -2.75
N ILE A 410 43.24 21.06 -2.34
CA ILE A 410 43.01 20.34 -1.07
C ILE A 410 43.80 19.00 -1.05
N GLN A 411 43.89 18.28 -2.16
CA GLN A 411 44.71 17.06 -2.23
C GLN A 411 46.22 17.34 -2.13
N ILE A 412 46.66 18.52 -2.53
CA ILE A 412 48.05 18.97 -2.39
C ILE A 412 48.35 19.30 -0.91
N SER A 413 47.39 19.85 -0.17
CA SER A 413 47.56 20.15 1.26
C SER A 413 47.67 18.89 2.14
N GLU A 414 47.06 17.76 1.77
CA GLU A 414 47.26 16.49 2.50
C GLU A 414 48.70 15.94 2.34
N LYS A 415 49.47 16.40 1.35
CA LYS A 415 50.89 16.05 1.14
C LYS A 415 51.86 17.08 1.75
N PHE A 416 51.34 18.06 2.48
CA PHE A 416 52.09 19.24 2.94
C PHE A 416 53.21 18.91 3.94
N GLU A 417 53.14 17.76 4.63
CA GLU A 417 54.27 17.27 5.44
C GLU A 417 55.56 17.03 4.64
N THR A 418 55.49 17.00 3.29
CA THR A 418 56.65 16.77 2.42
C THR A 418 57.33 18.06 1.91
N GLN A 419 56.93 19.26 2.34
CA GLN A 419 57.26 20.51 1.63
C GLN A 419 58.22 21.48 2.34
N VAL A 420 59.43 21.02 2.70
CA VAL A 420 60.60 21.93 2.78
C VAL A 420 61.13 22.26 1.37
N LYS A 421 60.96 21.35 0.40
CA LYS A 421 61.41 21.55 -0.99
C LYS A 421 60.52 22.53 -1.77
N THR A 422 59.20 22.44 -1.62
CA THR A 422 58.26 23.32 -2.33
C THR A 422 58.28 24.73 -1.76
N MET A 423 58.42 24.91 -0.44
CA MET A 423 58.58 26.23 0.18
C MET A 423 59.78 26.99 -0.40
N ASN A 424 60.89 26.31 -0.69
CA ASN A 424 62.07 26.94 -1.31
C ASN A 424 61.85 27.39 -2.77
N GLN A 425 61.00 26.70 -3.53
CA GLN A 425 60.62 27.11 -4.89
C GLN A 425 59.60 28.26 -4.85
N LEU A 426 58.63 28.19 -3.95
CA LEU A 426 57.59 29.22 -3.74
C LEU A 426 58.13 30.54 -3.16
N MET A 427 59.38 30.56 -2.69
CA MET A 427 60.02 31.74 -2.13
C MET A 427 60.80 32.58 -3.16
N GLU A 428 60.87 32.16 -4.43
CA GLU A 428 61.57 32.94 -5.47
C GLU A 428 60.69 34.04 -6.08
N GLN A 429 59.41 33.77 -6.41
CA GLN A 429 58.45 34.76 -6.95
C GLN A 429 57.01 34.43 -6.54
N SER A 430 56.15 35.44 -6.36
CA SER A 430 54.71 35.25 -6.06
C SER A 430 53.87 34.94 -7.31
N ASP A 431 54.09 33.79 -7.94
CA ASP A 431 53.29 33.30 -9.07
C ASP A 431 52.06 32.48 -8.58
N PHE A 432 51.39 32.97 -7.54
CA PHE A 432 50.18 32.33 -7.02
C PHE A 432 48.96 32.80 -7.82
N GLU A 433 48.37 31.92 -8.63
CA GLU A 433 47.01 32.12 -9.15
C GLU A 433 46.00 31.91 -8.00
N THR A 434 45.81 32.93 -7.17
CA THR A 434 44.87 32.88 -6.05
C THR A 434 43.42 32.83 -6.54
N GLU A 435 42.61 31.97 -5.93
CA GLU A 435 41.19 31.87 -6.25
C GLU A 435 40.43 33.08 -5.67
N ILE A 436 39.81 33.88 -6.54
CA ILE A 436 39.07 35.08 -6.14
C ILE A 436 37.89 34.69 -5.25
N GLY A 437 37.81 35.32 -4.07
CA GLY A 437 36.70 35.13 -3.13
C GLY A 437 36.84 33.92 -2.20
N VAL A 438 37.97 33.20 -2.25
CA VAL A 438 38.31 32.13 -1.30
C VAL A 438 39.06 32.70 -0.10
N PHE A 439 38.58 32.43 1.10
CA PHE A 439 39.25 32.85 2.33
C PHE A 439 38.91 31.98 3.54
N VAL A 440 39.75 32.07 4.57
CA VAL A 440 39.42 31.62 5.92
C VAL A 440 39.35 32.84 6.84
N GLN A 441 38.22 33.02 7.52
CA GLN A 441 38.08 34.04 8.56
C GLN A 441 37.76 33.40 9.91
N MET A 442 38.51 33.76 10.94
CA MET A 442 38.26 33.32 12.32
C MET A 442 38.70 34.39 13.34
N PRO A 443 38.16 34.39 14.57
CA PRO A 443 38.62 35.30 15.61
C PRO A 443 39.93 34.84 16.26
N SER A 444 40.13 33.53 16.41
CA SER A 444 41.34 32.97 17.00
C SER A 444 41.61 31.53 16.58
N ALA A 445 42.88 31.13 16.64
CA ALA A 445 43.34 29.76 16.40
C ALA A 445 44.40 29.34 17.43
N ILE A 446 44.32 28.10 17.93
CA ILE A 446 45.27 27.55 18.89
C ILE A 446 45.67 26.15 18.45
N ASN A 447 46.97 25.84 18.39
CA ASN A 447 47.49 24.50 18.05
C ASN A 447 46.91 23.94 16.74
N SER A 448 46.59 24.80 15.78
CA SER A 448 45.78 24.45 14.60
C SER A 448 46.57 24.61 13.30
N ILE A 449 46.15 23.87 12.28
CA ILE A 449 46.66 23.97 10.91
C ILE A 449 45.58 24.64 10.06
N VAL A 450 45.96 25.69 9.33
CA VAL A 450 45.08 26.45 8.46
C VAL A 450 45.70 26.54 7.08
N TYR A 451 45.00 26.02 6.08
CA TYR A 451 45.36 26.11 4.68
C TYR A 451 44.27 26.88 3.92
N SER A 452 44.68 27.82 3.07
CA SER A 452 43.78 28.54 2.16
C SER A 452 44.43 28.73 0.79
N SER A 453 43.72 28.40 -0.29
CA SER A 453 44.08 28.79 -1.67
C SER A 453 43.88 30.30 -1.94
N GLY A 454 43.33 31.03 -0.98
CA GLY A 454 43.20 32.49 -1.01
C GLY A 454 43.68 33.10 0.31
N ASP A 455 42.90 34.02 0.88
CA ASP A 455 43.32 34.80 2.04
C ASP A 455 43.06 34.11 3.38
N VAL A 456 43.76 34.54 4.43
CA VAL A 456 43.48 34.17 5.84
C VAL A 456 43.37 35.41 6.70
N PHE A 457 42.25 35.54 7.42
CA PHE A 457 41.94 36.65 8.31
C PHE A 457 41.73 36.16 9.74
N ILE A 458 42.59 36.61 10.66
CA ILE A 458 42.41 36.42 12.11
C ILE A 458 42.07 37.76 12.76
N ASN A 459 40.79 37.97 13.03
CA ASN A 459 40.25 39.32 13.24
C ASN A 459 40.09 39.75 14.71
N LYS A 460 40.39 38.89 15.69
CA LYS A 460 40.28 39.21 17.13
C LYS A 460 41.55 38.85 17.91
N GLN A 461 41.53 37.75 18.68
CA GLN A 461 42.57 37.46 19.68
C GLN A 461 43.92 37.13 19.02
N GLY A 462 43.93 36.51 17.83
CA GLY A 462 45.14 36.10 17.16
C GLY A 462 45.33 34.57 17.14
N CYS A 463 46.55 34.12 16.88
CA CYS A 463 46.89 32.70 16.83
C CYS A 463 48.05 32.33 17.76
N TYR A 464 47.95 31.12 18.33
CA TYR A 464 48.98 30.53 19.18
C TYR A 464 49.40 29.16 18.65
N ASN A 465 50.69 29.00 18.36
CA ASN A 465 51.26 27.73 17.90
C ASN A 465 50.51 27.14 16.69
N CYS A 466 50.30 27.97 15.66
CA CYS A 466 49.58 27.56 14.45
C CYS A 466 50.53 27.37 13.27
N THR A 467 50.15 26.50 12.35
CA THR A 467 50.73 26.49 10.99
C THR A 467 49.71 27.06 10.05
N ILE A 468 49.98 28.26 9.52
CA ILE A 468 49.10 28.96 8.59
C ILE A 468 49.80 29.01 7.24
N PHE A 469 49.10 28.55 6.21
CA PHE A 469 49.53 28.65 4.82
C PHE A 469 48.42 29.28 4.01
N ALA A 470 48.68 30.46 3.48
CA ALA A 470 47.80 31.15 2.55
C ALA A 470 48.55 31.37 1.24
N GLU A 471 47.96 30.96 0.13
CA GLU A 471 48.44 31.39 -1.19
C GLU A 471 48.16 32.88 -1.44
N GLY A 472 47.13 33.42 -0.79
CA GLY A 472 46.83 34.85 -0.73
C GLY A 472 47.55 35.58 0.40
N SER A 473 46.91 36.62 0.91
CA SER A 473 47.41 37.45 2.00
C SER A 473 47.02 36.89 3.37
N VAL A 474 47.79 37.25 4.40
CA VAL A 474 47.44 36.95 5.80
C VAL A 474 47.34 38.24 6.60
N GLU A 475 46.18 38.49 7.21
CA GLU A 475 45.97 39.59 8.14
C GLU A 475 45.62 39.07 9.54
N VAL A 476 46.39 39.49 10.55
CA VAL A 476 46.14 39.14 11.95
C VAL A 476 46.03 40.42 12.78
N LYS A 477 44.83 40.71 13.29
CA LYS A 477 44.55 41.87 14.17
C LYS A 477 44.95 41.65 15.63
N GLY A 478 45.16 40.39 16.01
CA GLY A 478 45.62 40.00 17.33
C GLY A 478 47.11 39.66 17.35
N PHE A 479 47.49 38.74 18.24
CA PHE A 479 48.87 38.27 18.32
C PHE A 479 49.14 37.08 17.39
N VAL A 480 50.38 36.96 16.91
CA VAL A 480 50.92 35.75 16.30
C VAL A 480 52.02 35.24 17.23
N ARG A 481 51.73 34.17 17.98
CA ARG A 481 52.64 33.63 19.00
C ARG A 481 52.95 32.17 18.75
N GLY A 482 54.16 31.89 18.29
CA GLY A 482 54.58 30.53 18.02
C GLY A 482 54.05 29.98 16.69
N GLY A 483 54.76 29.00 16.16
CA GLY A 483 54.40 28.33 14.91
C GLY A 483 54.94 29.05 13.68
N ARG A 484 54.28 28.82 12.54
CA ARG A 484 54.74 29.24 11.21
C ARG A 484 53.59 29.84 10.42
N LEU A 485 53.84 30.97 9.78
CA LEU A 485 52.90 31.67 8.93
C LEU A 485 53.54 31.89 7.56
N PHE A 486 52.93 31.36 6.51
CA PHE A 486 53.27 31.66 5.12
C PHE A 486 52.13 32.43 4.47
N ALA A 487 52.46 33.54 3.81
CA ALA A 487 51.52 34.36 3.05
C ALA A 487 52.06 34.65 1.65
N GLY A 488 51.41 34.11 0.63
CA GLY A 488 51.83 34.24 -0.77
C GLY A 488 51.72 35.67 -1.32
N LEU A 489 50.79 36.48 -0.80
CA LEU A 489 50.58 37.88 -1.19
C LEU A 489 50.83 38.88 -0.04
N GLY A 490 51.75 38.53 0.86
CA GLY A 490 52.19 39.41 1.94
C GLY A 490 51.40 39.27 3.25
N ALA A 491 51.96 39.81 4.32
CA ALA A 491 51.45 39.64 5.68
C ALA A 491 51.30 40.99 6.41
N ARG A 492 50.17 41.16 7.11
CA ARG A 492 49.90 42.33 7.98
C ARG A 492 49.52 41.86 9.38
N LEU A 493 50.36 42.15 10.36
CA LEU A 493 50.23 41.64 11.73
C LEU A 493 50.21 42.80 12.74
N GLU A 494 49.29 42.74 13.71
CA GLU A 494 49.25 43.72 14.81
C GLU A 494 50.36 43.43 15.85
N GLU A 495 50.56 42.15 16.19
CA GLU A 495 51.60 41.70 17.11
C GLU A 495 52.23 40.39 16.64
N ALA A 496 53.55 40.29 16.65
CA ALA A 496 54.28 39.06 16.34
C ALA A 496 55.32 38.74 17.42
N GLY A 497 55.37 37.47 17.82
CA GLY A 497 56.26 36.97 18.85
C GLY A 497 55.69 37.08 20.27
N SER A 498 56.50 36.70 21.24
CA SER A 498 56.17 36.81 22.66
C SER A 498 57.38 37.23 23.48
N LYS A 499 57.16 37.90 24.61
CA LYS A 499 58.24 38.21 25.57
C LYS A 499 58.94 36.96 26.13
N GLY A 500 58.27 35.81 26.08
CA GLY A 500 58.82 34.52 26.50
C GLY A 500 59.69 33.84 25.44
N GLY A 501 59.92 34.47 24.28
CA GLY A 501 60.78 33.93 23.22
C GLY A 501 60.14 32.77 22.45
N THR A 502 58.81 32.71 22.37
CA THR A 502 58.13 31.65 21.59
C THR A 502 58.51 31.79 20.11
N LEU A 503 59.16 30.77 19.55
CA LEU A 503 59.64 30.76 18.17
C LEU A 503 58.51 31.01 17.19
N THR A 504 58.53 32.20 16.59
CA THR A 504 57.52 32.67 15.63
C THR A 504 58.21 32.94 14.30
N LEU A 505 57.80 32.22 13.26
CA LEU A 505 58.35 32.36 11.91
C LEU A 505 57.27 32.87 10.95
N ILE A 506 57.58 33.95 10.26
CA ILE A 506 56.70 34.57 9.25
C ILE A 506 57.45 34.58 7.93
N CYS A 507 56.86 33.99 6.89
CA CYS A 507 57.45 33.79 5.58
C CYS A 507 56.59 34.42 4.50
N VAL A 508 57.21 35.16 3.57
CA VAL A 508 56.58 35.64 2.33
C VAL A 508 57.55 35.49 1.15
N PRO A 509 57.07 35.44 -0.10
CA PRO A 509 57.92 35.47 -1.30
C PRO A 509 58.82 36.71 -1.39
N HIS A 510 59.85 36.65 -2.24
CA HIS A 510 60.88 37.70 -2.41
C HIS A 510 60.31 39.10 -2.69
N ASP A 511 59.23 39.18 -3.46
CA ASP A 511 58.57 40.39 -3.94
C ASP A 511 57.45 40.91 -3.03
N GLN A 512 57.24 40.26 -1.88
CA GLN A 512 56.17 40.58 -0.95
C GLN A 512 56.65 41.33 0.29
N ILE A 513 55.69 41.93 1.00
CA ILE A 513 55.93 42.81 2.15
C ILE A 513 55.37 42.18 3.42
N ILE A 514 56.12 42.32 4.53
CA ILE A 514 55.65 42.02 5.88
C ILE A 514 55.53 43.32 6.66
N THR A 515 54.34 43.61 7.18
CA THR A 515 54.09 44.75 8.06
C THR A 515 53.71 44.26 9.44
N ILE A 516 54.41 44.74 10.49
CA ILE A 516 54.13 44.36 11.88
C ILE A 516 54.09 45.60 12.77
N LYS A 517 52.98 45.82 13.48
CA LYS A 517 52.87 46.97 14.39
C LYS A 517 53.69 46.81 15.67
N ASN A 518 53.71 45.62 16.29
CA ASN A 518 54.58 45.30 17.42
C ASN A 518 55.28 43.96 17.20
N VAL A 519 56.61 43.93 17.20
CA VAL A 519 57.37 42.69 17.07
C VAL A 519 58.26 42.49 18.28
N PHE A 520 58.17 41.32 18.91
CA PHE A 520 59.03 40.95 20.03
C PHE A 520 60.33 40.32 19.55
N SER A 521 61.37 40.41 20.39
CA SER A 521 62.62 39.66 20.23
C SER A 521 62.37 38.15 20.00
N GLU A 522 63.31 37.51 19.33
CA GLU A 522 63.28 36.10 18.89
C GLU A 522 62.28 35.76 17.77
N THR A 523 61.45 36.72 17.35
CA THR A 523 60.66 36.59 16.11
C THR A 523 61.58 36.53 14.90
N THR A 524 61.26 35.66 13.96
CA THR A 524 61.99 35.51 12.70
C THR A 524 61.07 35.82 11.53
N ILE A 525 61.53 36.67 10.63
CA ILE A 525 60.89 36.91 9.34
C ILE A 525 61.77 36.35 8.22
N GLN A 526 61.13 35.88 7.16
CA GLN A 526 61.77 35.40 5.97
C GLN A 526 61.09 36.01 4.75
N ILE A 527 61.88 36.66 3.90
CA ILE A 527 61.41 37.26 2.64
C ILE A 527 62.27 36.65 1.53
N GLY A 528 61.62 35.79 0.75
CA GLY A 528 62.30 34.88 -0.17
C GLY A 528 63.36 34.02 0.55
N LYS A 529 64.61 34.05 0.05
CA LYS A 529 65.72 33.27 0.65
C LYS A 529 66.41 33.96 1.83
N LYS A 530 66.03 35.21 2.14
CA LYS A 530 66.67 36.00 3.20
C LYS A 530 65.90 35.84 4.49
N VAL A 531 66.63 35.73 5.60
CA VAL A 531 66.07 35.54 6.94
C VAL A 531 66.59 36.65 7.83
N TYR A 532 65.71 37.24 8.64
CA TYR A 532 66.05 38.24 9.64
C TYR A 532 65.42 37.85 10.98
N LYS A 533 66.26 37.80 12.03
CA LYS A 533 65.82 37.53 13.40
C LYS A 533 65.88 38.80 14.23
N PHE A 534 64.78 39.16 14.86
CA PHE A 534 64.71 40.31 15.75
C PHE A 534 65.42 39.98 17.07
N THR A 535 66.40 40.79 17.47
CA THR A 535 67.14 40.65 18.73
C THR A 535 66.63 41.57 19.84
N LYS A 536 65.73 42.48 19.50
CA LYS A 536 65.06 43.43 20.41
C LYS A 536 63.65 43.70 19.91
N ASP A 537 62.81 44.18 20.82
CA ASP A 537 61.45 44.59 20.49
C ASP A 537 61.46 45.83 19.58
N MET A 538 60.60 45.85 18.56
CA MET A 538 60.45 46.95 17.61
C MET A 538 58.97 47.22 17.31
N THR A 539 58.65 48.40 16.78
CA THR A 539 57.28 48.79 16.44
C THR A 539 57.18 49.41 15.06
N ASN A 540 56.01 49.32 14.46
CA ASN A 540 55.64 49.87 13.14
C ASN A 540 56.62 49.50 12.03
N ILE A 541 57.02 48.23 11.99
CA ILE A 541 58.02 47.78 11.03
C ILE A 541 57.37 47.48 9.68
N VAL A 542 58.05 47.89 8.61
CA VAL A 542 57.77 47.45 7.24
C VAL A 542 59.02 46.77 6.71
N ALA A 543 58.96 45.46 6.48
CA ALA A 543 60.05 44.64 6.00
C ALA A 543 59.83 44.22 4.54
N ARG A 544 60.85 44.44 3.70
CA ARG A 544 60.88 44.06 2.28
C ARG A 544 62.31 43.87 1.80
N ILE A 545 62.50 43.26 0.63
CA ILE A 545 63.80 43.25 -0.04
C ILE A 545 64.10 44.64 -0.63
N ASP A 546 65.30 45.16 -0.40
CA ASP A 546 65.81 46.40 -0.99
C ASP A 546 66.48 46.17 -2.36
N GLU A 547 66.91 47.25 -3.01
CA GLU A 547 67.60 47.21 -4.30
C GLU A 547 68.93 46.42 -4.26
N GLN A 548 69.49 46.18 -3.06
CA GLN A 548 70.72 45.43 -2.86
C GLN A 548 70.45 43.94 -2.55
N GLY A 549 69.18 43.51 -2.53
CA GLY A 549 68.79 42.14 -2.24
C GLY A 549 68.83 41.78 -0.75
N ASN A 550 68.89 42.77 0.15
CA ASN A 550 68.87 42.58 1.60
C ASN A 550 67.49 42.91 2.19
N ILE A 551 67.18 42.37 3.38
CA ILE A 551 65.96 42.75 4.10
C ILE A 551 66.16 44.17 4.67
N ALA A 552 65.42 45.13 4.13
CA ALA A 552 65.31 46.46 4.69
C ALA A 552 64.08 46.53 5.60
N ILE A 553 64.29 47.05 6.82
CA ILE A 553 63.25 47.27 7.83
C ILE A 553 63.16 48.78 8.06
N ARG A 554 61.99 49.35 7.83
CA ARG A 554 61.67 50.76 8.10
C ARG A 554 60.76 50.90 9.29
#